data_AF-A0A1E5Q0S4-F1
#
_entry.id   AF-A0A1E5Q0S4-F1
#
_cell.length_a   1.000
_cell.length_b   1.000
_cell.length_c   1.000
_cell.angle_alpha   90.00
_cell.angle_beta   90.00
_cell.angle_gamma   90.00
#
_symmetry.space_group_name_H-M   'P 1'
#
loop_
_entity.id
_entity.type
_entity.pdbx_description
1 polymer ?
#
loop_
_entity_poly.entity_id
_entity_poly.type
_entity_poly.pdbx_seq_one_letter_code
_entity_poly.pdbx_strand_id
1 'polypeptide(L)'
;MTAPAPAEGLRLVSLASWSFTTEPDSGIGFGDLAQHLATTDGNTPRGADDLRLRVPASGPTAPAGPQKEALDRMAAGAVALPQRLESGERTLAFYRGPLTAQPAQELPKPAATRLDSPGEALIYLQQYGVFDTAYAAAFTTGRTLALADAEFRSALLEFRSAARSAARRLASHPELASSAANTLTGRDLTAPLAFEAFDRLLADGDSRSGDSRPGGARLTQALTQAGPQLRAGRRRTGIRARRTIGDVRAVLAHPGVAGLLTQAAPEDFAKVTAWLDALRRLELLSLSHLVPDPRALPAESIRFAYLDPAWVRAAVDGALSVGVGHALDADLNALATGGGPVPKCAVLINSSLVPNWPKTIVAAYKGTTVVEPVRDALFGLEIRLLLYPEVIDRFELAEPPRGLCFGIGDVGTIELREITGDRIGHPMGEFPQPAGFARFLRPGGQDVLNVAGAGDALLPALSSAHGLTGGQRISSAQFALQMINAPQAQTFSRP
;
A
#
# COMPACT_ATOMS: atom_id res chain seq x y z
N MET A 1 -6.05 30.61 -35.20
CA MET A 1 -6.08 32.06 -34.95
C MET A 1 -5.60 32.78 -36.21
N THR A 2 -6.53 33.26 -37.05
CA THR A 2 -6.24 33.83 -38.38
C THR A 2 -7.05 35.12 -38.62
N ALA A 3 -7.14 35.97 -37.59
CA ALA A 3 -7.58 37.35 -37.79
C ALA A 3 -6.33 38.21 -38.08
N PRO A 4 -6.37 39.11 -39.08
CA PRO A 4 -5.30 40.08 -39.30
C PRO A 4 -5.13 40.96 -38.05
N ALA A 5 -3.90 41.42 -37.80
CA ALA A 5 -3.60 42.30 -36.67
C ALA A 5 -4.49 43.55 -36.72
N PRO A 6 -5.06 44.01 -35.58
CA PRO A 6 -5.92 45.17 -35.56
C PRO A 6 -5.21 46.39 -36.17
N ALA A 7 -5.88 47.07 -37.11
CA ALA A 7 -5.34 48.28 -37.76
C ALA A 7 -5.07 49.43 -36.77
N GLU A 8 -5.67 49.37 -35.59
CA GLU A 8 -5.53 50.34 -34.50
C GLU A 8 -4.30 50.10 -33.60
N GLY A 9 -3.52 49.05 -33.89
CA GLY A 9 -2.35 48.66 -33.11
C GLY A 9 -2.70 47.85 -31.86
N LEU A 10 -1.71 47.13 -31.34
CA LEU A 10 -1.82 46.36 -30.10
C LEU A 10 -1.48 47.28 -28.92
N ARG A 11 -2.41 47.45 -27.97
CA ARG A 11 -2.13 48.07 -26.67
C ARG A 11 -1.48 47.03 -25.76
N LEU A 12 -0.16 47.08 -25.67
CA LEU A 12 0.59 46.33 -24.67
C LEU A 12 0.60 47.14 -23.36
N VAL A 13 0.23 46.53 -22.24
CA VAL A 13 0.48 47.13 -20.93
C VAL A 13 1.97 46.97 -20.63
N SER A 14 2.73 48.03 -20.86
CA SER A 14 4.12 48.13 -20.40
C SER A 14 4.11 48.68 -18.98
N LEU A 15 4.60 47.90 -18.02
CA LEU A 15 4.90 48.44 -16.69
C LEU A 15 6.02 49.46 -16.85
N ALA A 16 5.79 50.72 -16.45
CA ALA A 16 6.76 51.81 -16.59
C ALA A 16 8.05 51.57 -15.78
N SER A 17 7.95 50.80 -14.69
CA SER A 17 9.06 50.26 -13.92
C SER A 17 8.54 49.07 -13.13
N TRP A 18 9.36 48.03 -13.00
CA TRP A 18 9.10 46.86 -12.19
C TRP A 18 10.43 46.43 -11.57
N SER A 19 10.38 46.03 -10.31
CA SER A 19 11.51 45.47 -9.59
C SER A 19 11.05 44.15 -8.98
N PHE A 20 11.81 43.10 -9.20
CA PHE A 20 11.60 41.80 -8.60
C PHE A 20 12.93 41.36 -8.00
N THR A 21 12.85 40.60 -6.90
CA THR A 21 14.00 39.97 -6.27
C THR A 21 13.97 38.52 -6.72
N THR A 22 14.98 38.11 -7.49
CA THR A 22 15.21 36.70 -7.78
C THR A 22 16.14 36.14 -6.73
N GLU A 23 15.78 35.00 -6.14
CA GLU A 23 16.77 34.15 -5.50
C GLU A 23 17.70 33.64 -6.61
N PRO A 24 19.03 33.56 -6.39
CA PRO A 24 19.92 32.91 -7.32
C PRO A 24 19.42 31.49 -7.60
N ASP A 25 19.29 31.15 -8.87
CA ASP A 25 18.96 29.79 -9.24
C ASP A 25 20.07 28.86 -8.73
N SER A 26 19.68 27.85 -7.96
CA SER A 26 20.61 26.80 -7.51
C SER A 26 21.20 26.01 -8.68
N GLY A 27 20.60 26.12 -9.87
CA GLY A 27 20.98 25.41 -11.08
C GLY A 27 20.56 23.95 -11.08
N ILE A 28 19.70 23.54 -10.13
CA ILE A 28 19.18 22.17 -10.01
C ILE A 28 17.67 22.22 -10.23
N GLY A 29 17.24 21.82 -11.41
CA GLY A 29 15.85 21.71 -11.81
C GLY A 29 15.23 20.35 -11.44
N PHE A 30 13.94 20.19 -11.77
CA PHE A 30 13.24 18.91 -11.61
C PHE A 30 13.95 17.78 -12.37
N GLY A 31 14.39 18.07 -13.60
CA GLY A 31 15.06 17.15 -14.50
C GLY A 31 16.37 16.65 -13.94
N ASP A 32 17.17 17.53 -13.34
CA ASP A 32 18.45 17.15 -12.71
C ASP A 32 18.23 16.18 -11.55
N LEU A 33 17.26 16.47 -10.67
CA LEU A 33 16.91 15.58 -9.57
C LEU A 33 16.37 14.25 -10.08
N ALA A 34 15.45 14.27 -11.04
CA ALA A 34 14.89 13.07 -11.63
C ALA A 34 15.95 12.22 -12.35
N GLN A 35 16.93 12.86 -13.00
CA GLN A 35 18.07 12.23 -13.64
C GLN A 35 19.03 11.62 -12.59
N HIS A 36 19.27 12.29 -11.46
CA HIS A 36 20.05 11.73 -10.34
C HIS A 36 19.40 10.50 -9.70
N LEU A 37 18.05 10.43 -9.71
CA LEU A 37 17.34 9.20 -9.32
C LEU A 37 17.61 8.05 -10.31
N ALA A 38 17.70 8.35 -11.60
CA ALA A 38 17.87 7.35 -12.65
C ALA A 38 19.33 6.98 -12.97
N THR A 39 20.30 7.81 -12.60
CA THR A 39 21.72 7.65 -12.97
C THR A 39 22.65 7.64 -11.77
N THR A 40 23.84 7.01 -11.89
CA THR A 40 24.83 6.97 -10.80
C THR A 40 25.70 8.21 -10.69
N ASP A 41 25.96 8.88 -11.82
CA ASP A 41 26.92 9.97 -11.99
C ASP A 41 26.34 11.09 -12.88
N GLY A 42 25.01 11.15 -13.00
CA GLY A 42 24.31 12.06 -13.92
C GLY A 42 24.14 11.49 -15.33
N ASN A 43 24.93 10.51 -15.77
CA ASN A 43 24.92 10.05 -17.17
C ASN A 43 24.66 8.55 -17.31
N THR A 44 25.25 7.73 -16.44
CA THR A 44 25.20 6.28 -16.51
C THR A 44 23.91 5.78 -15.86
N PRO A 45 23.00 5.10 -16.59
CA PRO A 45 21.77 4.56 -16.01
C PRO A 45 22.08 3.59 -14.88
N ARG A 46 21.34 3.70 -13.77
CA ARG A 46 21.44 2.77 -12.65
C ARG A 46 21.07 1.36 -13.12
N GLY A 47 21.86 0.38 -12.69
CA GLY A 47 21.51 -1.02 -12.90
C GLY A 47 20.23 -1.39 -12.14
N ALA A 48 19.55 -2.45 -12.59
CA ALA A 48 18.38 -3.00 -11.91
C ALA A 48 18.60 -3.20 -10.40
N ASP A 49 19.77 -3.70 -10.06
CA ASP A 49 20.22 -3.98 -8.71
C ASP A 49 20.37 -2.72 -7.83
N ASP A 50 20.62 -1.54 -8.42
CA ASP A 50 20.67 -0.26 -7.72
C ASP A 50 19.30 0.41 -7.59
N LEU A 51 18.29 -0.08 -8.33
CA LEU A 51 16.91 0.37 -8.23
C LEU A 51 16.10 -0.51 -7.27
N ARG A 52 16.63 -1.62 -6.78
CA ARG A 52 15.96 -2.51 -5.81
C ARG A 52 16.22 -2.07 -4.36
N LEU A 53 15.24 -2.28 -3.47
CA LEU A 53 15.37 -2.01 -2.03
C LEU A 53 16.27 -3.04 -1.33
N ARG A 54 17.59 -2.83 -1.36
CA ARG A 54 18.58 -3.67 -0.70
C ARG A 54 19.79 -2.85 -0.26
N VAL A 55 20.52 -3.35 0.74
CA VAL A 55 21.81 -2.77 1.11
C VAL A 55 22.86 -3.23 0.11
N PRO A 56 23.62 -2.32 -0.52
CA PRO A 56 24.76 -2.70 -1.35
C PRO A 56 25.77 -3.52 -0.54
N ALA A 57 26.07 -4.73 -1.02
CA ALA A 57 27.01 -5.63 -0.38
C ALA A 57 28.21 -5.87 -1.30
N SER A 58 29.42 -5.64 -0.80
CA SER A 58 30.66 -6.02 -1.48
C SER A 58 31.07 -7.42 -1.02
N GLY A 59 31.20 -8.34 -1.96
CA GLY A 59 31.63 -9.72 -1.71
C GLY A 59 33.00 -10.02 -2.33
N PRO A 60 33.66 -11.12 -1.92
CA PRO A 60 34.86 -11.62 -2.61
C PRO A 60 34.52 -12.00 -4.06
N THR A 61 35.50 -11.89 -4.97
CA THR A 61 35.32 -12.16 -6.41
C THR A 61 34.85 -13.59 -6.70
N ALA A 62 35.19 -14.55 -5.83
CA ALA A 62 34.73 -15.94 -5.89
C ALA A 62 34.22 -16.36 -4.50
N PRO A 63 32.93 -16.14 -4.18
CA PRO A 63 32.38 -16.50 -2.88
C PRO A 63 32.25 -18.03 -2.74
N ALA A 64 32.69 -18.58 -1.61
CA ALA A 64 32.42 -19.96 -1.23
C ALA A 64 30.92 -20.16 -0.94
N GLY A 65 30.43 -21.41 -0.87
CA GLY A 65 29.01 -21.73 -0.69
C GLY A 65 28.27 -20.89 0.38
N PRO A 66 28.74 -20.88 1.64
CA PRO A 66 28.17 -20.04 2.71
C PRO A 66 28.16 -18.54 2.42
N GLN A 67 29.23 -18.03 1.82
CA GLN A 67 29.37 -16.62 1.48
C GLN A 67 28.41 -16.24 0.36
N LYS A 68 28.26 -17.12 -0.64
CA LYS A 68 27.32 -16.93 -1.74
C LYS A 68 25.89 -16.87 -1.22
N GLU A 69 25.49 -17.81 -0.35
CA GLU A 69 24.14 -17.81 0.21
C GLU A 69 23.85 -16.58 1.07
N ALA A 70 24.83 -16.09 1.84
CA ALA A 70 24.70 -14.85 2.59
C ALA A 70 24.53 -13.63 1.66
N LEU A 71 25.33 -13.55 0.58
CA LEU A 71 25.23 -12.49 -0.43
C LEU A 71 23.89 -12.54 -1.16
N ASP A 72 23.40 -13.74 -1.50
CA ASP A 72 22.10 -13.94 -2.16
C ASP A 72 20.94 -13.47 -1.24
N ARG A 73 21.00 -13.75 0.07
CA ARG A 73 20.03 -13.21 1.04
C ARG A 73 20.06 -11.69 1.13
N MET A 74 21.25 -11.10 1.17
CA MET A 74 21.40 -9.65 1.18
C MET A 74 20.90 -9.02 -0.12
N ALA A 75 21.12 -9.69 -1.26
CA ALA A 75 20.61 -9.28 -2.57
C ALA A 75 19.07 -9.32 -2.62
N ALA A 76 18.43 -10.25 -1.90
CA ALA A 76 16.98 -10.31 -1.73
C ALA A 76 16.43 -9.24 -0.75
N GLY A 77 17.28 -8.44 -0.12
CA GLY A 77 16.90 -7.34 0.78
C GLY A 77 16.96 -7.69 2.27
N ALA A 78 17.51 -8.85 2.65
CA ALA A 78 17.74 -9.17 4.06
C ALA A 78 18.96 -8.43 4.61
N VAL A 79 18.92 -8.06 5.88
CA VAL A 79 20.03 -7.46 6.61
C VAL A 79 20.45 -8.36 7.77
N ALA A 80 21.74 -8.45 8.03
CA ALA A 80 22.25 -9.15 9.21
C ALA A 80 22.28 -8.19 10.39
N LEU A 81 21.49 -8.47 11.42
CA LEU A 81 21.40 -7.63 12.62
C LEU A 81 22.00 -8.37 13.83
N PRO A 82 22.75 -7.66 14.70
CA PRO A 82 23.19 -8.23 15.96
C PRO A 82 21.98 -8.51 16.85
N GLN A 83 21.95 -9.69 17.45
CA GLN A 83 20.89 -10.13 18.34
C GLN A 83 21.43 -10.59 19.68
N ARG A 84 20.60 -10.44 20.71
CA ARG A 84 20.84 -11.01 22.03
C ARG A 84 19.69 -11.94 22.36
N LEU A 85 20.02 -13.22 22.58
CA LEU A 85 19.04 -14.23 22.94
C LEU A 85 18.59 -14.05 24.39
N GLU A 86 17.49 -14.71 24.77
CA GLU A 86 16.99 -14.72 26.16
C GLU A 86 18.02 -15.27 27.15
N SER A 87 18.91 -16.16 26.70
CA SER A 87 20.06 -16.66 27.46
C SER A 87 21.12 -15.59 27.77
N GLY A 88 21.06 -14.42 27.10
CA GLY A 88 22.08 -13.37 27.16
C GLY A 88 23.20 -13.51 26.13
N GLU A 89 23.24 -14.63 25.39
CA GLU A 89 24.22 -14.87 24.33
C GLU A 89 24.07 -13.86 23.20
N ARG A 90 25.22 -13.44 22.64
CA ARG A 90 25.27 -12.54 21.48
C ARG A 90 25.40 -13.40 20.22
N THR A 91 24.48 -13.20 19.29
CA THR A 91 24.47 -13.86 17.98
C THR A 91 24.09 -12.86 16.89
N LEU A 92 23.95 -13.32 15.66
CA LEU A 92 23.38 -12.55 14.56
C LEU A 92 22.15 -13.26 14.01
N ALA A 93 21.20 -12.49 13.51
CA ALA A 93 20.06 -13.01 12.77
C ALA A 93 19.87 -12.23 11.48
N PHE A 94 19.39 -12.92 10.46
CA PHE A 94 18.86 -12.24 9.29
C PHE A 94 17.49 -11.65 9.63
N TYR A 95 17.27 -10.42 9.17
CA TYR A 95 15.99 -9.74 9.29
C TYR A 95 15.62 -9.12 7.95
N ARG A 96 14.33 -9.18 7.64
CA ARG A 96 13.72 -8.56 6.47
C ARG A 96 12.38 -7.95 6.89
N GLY A 97 12.12 -6.73 6.42
CA GLY A 97 10.84 -6.07 6.59
C GLY A 97 9.75 -6.63 5.65
N PRO A 98 8.58 -5.98 5.56
CA PRO A 98 7.53 -6.35 4.62
C PRO A 98 7.91 -6.09 3.16
N LEU A 99 8.92 -5.25 2.91
CA LEU A 99 9.38 -4.86 1.58
C LEU A 99 10.66 -5.63 1.22
N THR A 100 10.68 -6.20 0.02
CA THR A 100 11.70 -7.16 -0.41
C THR A 100 12.25 -6.79 -1.80
N ALA A 101 13.54 -7.01 -2.05
CA ALA A 101 14.19 -6.61 -3.31
C ALA A 101 13.80 -7.50 -4.51
N GLN A 102 13.28 -8.70 -4.22
CA GLN A 102 12.89 -9.72 -5.18
C GLN A 102 11.55 -10.30 -4.73
N PRO A 103 10.79 -10.99 -5.62
CA PRO A 103 9.56 -11.65 -5.22
C PRO A 103 9.78 -12.51 -3.97
N ALA A 104 8.92 -12.33 -2.97
CA ALA A 104 9.04 -13.05 -1.71
C ALA A 104 9.01 -14.57 -1.94
N GLN A 105 9.93 -15.28 -1.30
CA GLN A 105 10.00 -16.74 -1.39
C GLN A 105 8.69 -17.36 -0.91
N GLU A 106 8.13 -18.28 -1.70
CA GLU A 106 6.98 -19.04 -1.27
C GLU A 106 7.34 -19.93 -0.09
N LEU A 107 6.62 -19.74 1.02
CA LEU A 107 6.76 -20.58 2.20
C LEU A 107 6.08 -21.94 1.96
N PRO A 108 6.58 -23.02 2.58
CA PRO A 108 5.86 -24.28 2.63
C PRO A 108 4.44 -24.06 3.16
N LYS A 109 3.48 -24.89 2.69
CA LYS A 109 2.11 -24.84 3.21
C LYS A 109 2.16 -24.96 4.73
N PRO A 110 1.61 -23.98 5.47
CA PRO A 110 1.74 -23.97 6.91
C PRO A 110 1.01 -25.18 7.50
N ALA A 111 1.62 -25.82 8.50
CA ALA A 111 1.04 -26.97 9.19
C ALA A 111 -0.23 -26.60 9.97
N ALA A 112 -0.35 -25.33 10.37
CA ALA A 112 -1.50 -24.76 11.04
C ALA A 112 -2.13 -23.63 10.22
N THR A 113 -3.37 -23.31 10.51
CA THR A 113 -4.11 -22.23 9.83
C THR A 113 -3.62 -20.84 10.20
N ARG A 114 -2.90 -20.69 11.31
CA ARG A 114 -2.38 -19.43 11.87
C ARG A 114 -1.11 -19.70 12.68
N LEU A 115 -0.34 -18.64 12.94
CA LEU A 115 0.73 -18.65 13.94
C LEU A 115 0.14 -18.35 15.33
N ASP A 116 0.49 -19.16 16.33
CA ASP A 116 0.07 -18.93 17.72
C ASP A 116 1.17 -18.22 18.54
N SER A 117 2.43 -18.28 18.10
CA SER A 117 3.56 -17.64 18.78
C SER A 117 4.64 -17.14 17.80
N PRO A 118 5.49 -16.17 18.19
CA PRO A 118 6.59 -15.72 17.33
C PRO A 118 7.61 -16.84 17.08
N GLY A 119 7.74 -17.81 17.99
CA GLY A 119 8.68 -18.92 17.87
C GLY A 119 8.36 -19.86 16.72
N GLU A 120 7.07 -20.03 16.39
CA GLU A 120 6.62 -20.82 15.23
C GLU A 120 7.01 -20.21 13.89
N ALA A 121 7.31 -18.90 13.89
CA ALA A 121 7.69 -18.13 12.72
C ALA A 121 9.20 -17.93 12.58
N LEU A 122 10.01 -18.52 13.49
CA LEU A 122 11.47 -18.51 13.37
C LEU A 122 11.92 -19.51 12.31
N ILE A 123 12.76 -19.04 11.38
CA ILE A 123 13.37 -19.91 10.37
C ILE A 123 14.80 -20.21 10.83
N TYR A 124 15.09 -21.47 11.16
CA TYR A 124 16.42 -21.88 11.56
C TYR A 124 17.26 -22.30 10.36
N LEU A 125 18.36 -21.59 10.13
CA LEU A 125 19.32 -21.89 9.09
C LEU A 125 20.39 -22.83 9.65
N GLN A 126 20.04 -24.12 9.70
CA GLN A 126 20.84 -25.16 10.36
C GLN A 126 22.29 -25.21 9.89
N GLN A 127 22.55 -24.97 8.60
CA GLN A 127 23.90 -24.97 8.04
C GLN A 127 24.83 -23.95 8.70
N TYR A 128 24.30 -22.85 9.24
CA TYR A 128 25.08 -21.74 9.80
C TYR A 128 24.83 -21.54 11.31
N GLY A 129 23.83 -22.21 11.87
CA GLY A 129 23.43 -22.00 13.26
C GLY A 129 22.85 -20.62 13.54
N VAL A 130 22.30 -19.94 12.53
CA VAL A 130 21.68 -18.61 12.68
C VAL A 130 20.19 -18.66 12.35
N PHE A 131 19.45 -17.65 12.80
CA PHE A 131 18.01 -17.55 12.52
C PHE A 131 17.73 -16.47 11.49
N ASP A 132 16.69 -16.67 10.70
CA ASP A 132 15.95 -15.59 10.06
C ASP A 132 14.72 -15.28 10.94
N THR A 133 14.68 -14.05 11.45
CA THR A 133 13.67 -13.56 12.39
C THR A 133 12.60 -12.71 11.71
N ALA A 134 12.56 -12.61 10.38
CA ALA A 134 11.64 -11.72 9.66
C ALA A 134 10.18 -11.92 10.05
N TYR A 135 9.67 -13.17 10.01
CA TYR A 135 8.27 -13.48 10.33
C TYR A 135 7.98 -13.46 11.83
N ALA A 136 8.93 -13.90 12.67
CA ALA A 136 8.82 -13.79 14.13
C ALA A 136 8.75 -12.33 14.60
N ALA A 137 9.54 -11.46 13.97
CA ALA A 137 9.51 -10.03 14.17
C ALA A 137 8.19 -9.43 13.65
N ALA A 138 7.70 -9.83 12.47
CA ALA A 138 6.40 -9.41 11.95
C ALA A 138 5.25 -9.70 12.92
N PHE A 139 5.19 -10.94 13.43
CA PHE A 139 4.23 -11.35 14.46
C PHE A 139 4.34 -10.49 15.72
N THR A 140 5.56 -10.25 16.17
CA THR A 140 5.80 -9.42 17.35
C THR A 140 5.39 -7.97 17.11
N THR A 141 5.71 -7.38 15.96
CA THR A 141 5.28 -6.03 15.55
C THR A 141 3.77 -5.91 15.55
N GLY A 142 3.05 -6.83 14.90
CA GLY A 142 1.59 -6.82 14.87
C GLY A 142 0.97 -6.88 16.27
N ARG A 143 1.50 -7.75 17.13
CA ARG A 143 1.08 -7.87 18.54
C ARG A 143 1.37 -6.58 19.32
N THR A 144 2.53 -5.97 19.15
CA THR A 144 2.87 -4.72 19.85
C THR A 144 2.01 -3.55 19.40
N LEU A 145 1.70 -3.44 18.11
CA LEU A 145 0.79 -2.41 17.57
C LEU A 145 -0.61 -2.60 18.13
N ALA A 146 -1.10 -3.84 18.16
CA ALA A 146 -2.40 -4.17 18.75
C ALA A 146 -2.47 -3.88 20.26
N LEU A 147 -1.38 -4.09 21.00
CA LEU A 147 -1.31 -3.76 22.43
C LEU A 147 -1.24 -2.25 22.69
N ALA A 148 -0.62 -1.50 21.78
CA ALA A 148 -0.52 -0.04 21.88
C ALA A 148 -1.86 0.67 21.58
N ASP A 149 -2.74 0.04 20.79
CA ASP A 149 -4.03 0.59 20.42
C ASP A 149 -5.17 0.11 21.34
N ALA A 150 -5.65 1.01 22.21
CA ALA A 150 -6.70 0.69 23.16
C ALA A 150 -8.08 0.49 22.51
N GLU A 151 -8.37 1.19 21.41
CA GLU A 151 -9.66 1.06 20.72
C GLU A 151 -9.74 -0.28 20.00
N PHE A 152 -8.69 -0.63 19.24
CA PHE A 152 -8.60 -1.93 18.58
C PHE A 152 -8.72 -3.08 19.58
N ARG A 153 -7.96 -3.03 20.68
CA ARG A 153 -7.97 -4.10 21.70
C ARG A 153 -9.35 -4.27 22.34
N SER A 154 -10.04 -3.17 22.65
CA SER A 154 -11.38 -3.22 23.23
C SER A 154 -12.39 -3.83 22.25
N ALA A 155 -12.39 -3.36 21.00
CA ALA A 155 -13.24 -3.89 19.94
C ALA A 155 -12.96 -5.38 19.68
N LEU A 156 -11.70 -5.81 19.67
CA LEU A 156 -11.32 -7.21 19.46
C LEU A 156 -11.86 -8.12 20.58
N LEU A 157 -11.78 -7.68 21.84
CA LEU A 157 -12.30 -8.44 22.98
C LEU A 157 -13.82 -8.50 22.99
N GLU A 158 -14.50 -7.40 22.66
CA GLU A 158 -15.96 -7.35 22.57
C GLU A 158 -16.49 -8.21 21.43
N PHE A 159 -15.90 -8.09 20.24
CA PHE A 159 -16.21 -8.96 19.11
C PHE A 159 -16.07 -10.44 19.48
N ARG A 160 -14.96 -10.83 20.11
CA ARG A 160 -14.76 -12.22 20.55
C ARG A 160 -15.77 -12.64 21.59
N SER A 161 -16.09 -11.78 22.55
CA SER A 161 -17.08 -12.06 23.59
C SER A 161 -18.45 -12.37 22.98
N ALA A 162 -18.91 -11.51 22.05
CA ALA A 162 -20.16 -11.66 21.33
C ALA A 162 -20.17 -12.91 20.43
N ALA A 163 -19.15 -13.08 19.59
CA ALA A 163 -19.04 -14.21 18.68
C ALA A 163 -18.91 -15.55 19.42
N ARG A 164 -18.18 -15.59 20.54
CA ARG A 164 -18.08 -16.78 21.40
C ARG A 164 -19.43 -17.13 22.02
N SER A 165 -20.18 -16.12 22.49
CA SER A 165 -21.51 -16.32 23.07
C SER A 165 -22.48 -16.87 22.02
N ALA A 166 -22.46 -16.31 20.81
CA ALA A 166 -23.25 -16.78 19.67
C ALA A 166 -22.85 -18.21 19.24
N ALA A 167 -21.56 -18.52 19.11
CA ALA A 167 -21.08 -19.85 18.73
C ALA A 167 -21.45 -20.92 19.77
N ARG A 168 -21.29 -20.62 21.07
CA ARG A 168 -21.72 -21.53 22.16
C ARG A 168 -23.22 -21.77 22.13
N ARG A 169 -24.00 -20.73 21.82
CA ARG A 169 -25.45 -20.82 21.72
C ARG A 169 -25.87 -21.75 20.58
N LEU A 170 -25.30 -21.58 19.39
CA LEU A 170 -25.52 -22.47 18.25
C LEU A 170 -25.10 -23.91 18.55
N ALA A 171 -23.94 -24.13 19.18
CA ALA A 171 -23.49 -25.46 19.58
C ALA A 171 -24.39 -26.13 20.64
N SER A 172 -25.07 -25.34 21.46
CA SER A 172 -26.03 -25.83 22.46
C SER A 172 -27.44 -26.05 21.93
N HIS A 173 -27.74 -25.56 20.71
CA HIS A 173 -29.05 -25.62 20.06
C HIS A 173 -28.89 -25.97 18.57
N PRO A 174 -28.71 -27.26 18.22
CA PRO A 174 -28.50 -27.70 16.84
C PRO A 174 -29.62 -27.27 15.87
N GLU A 175 -30.87 -27.23 16.35
CA GLU A 175 -32.03 -26.73 15.59
C GLU A 175 -31.86 -25.27 15.13
N LEU A 176 -31.21 -24.44 15.95
CA LEU A 176 -30.89 -23.07 15.57
C LEU A 176 -29.75 -23.04 14.55
N ALA A 177 -28.76 -23.93 14.66
CA ALA A 177 -27.67 -24.02 13.68
C ALA A 177 -28.19 -24.42 12.28
N SER A 178 -29.19 -25.28 12.19
CA SER A 178 -29.83 -25.64 10.91
C SER A 178 -30.70 -24.52 10.32
N SER A 179 -31.32 -23.67 11.16
CA SER A 179 -32.13 -22.53 10.71
C SER A 179 -31.36 -21.21 10.59
N ALA A 180 -30.13 -21.17 11.12
CA ALA A 180 -29.30 -19.97 11.25
C ALA A 180 -29.09 -19.27 9.91
N ALA A 181 -28.84 -20.02 8.85
CA ALA A 181 -28.49 -19.46 7.54
C ALA A 181 -29.58 -18.57 6.91
N ASN A 182 -30.86 -18.72 7.30
CA ASN A 182 -31.98 -18.09 6.57
C ASN A 182 -32.91 -17.21 7.42
N THR A 183 -32.83 -17.23 8.76
CA THR A 183 -33.84 -16.55 9.62
C THR A 183 -33.30 -15.83 10.85
N LEU A 184 -32.07 -16.11 11.29
CA LEU A 184 -31.53 -15.51 12.51
C LEU A 184 -30.67 -14.29 12.18
N THR A 185 -30.74 -13.27 13.02
CA THR A 185 -29.81 -12.15 13.01
C THR A 185 -28.75 -12.33 14.10
N GLY A 186 -27.60 -11.66 13.97
CA GLY A 186 -26.56 -11.68 14.99
C GLY A 186 -27.04 -11.22 16.38
N ARG A 187 -28.01 -10.29 16.42
CA ARG A 187 -28.66 -9.82 17.68
C ARG A 187 -29.47 -10.93 18.36
N ASP A 188 -30.14 -11.78 17.60
CA ASP A 188 -30.91 -12.89 18.15
C ASP A 188 -30.00 -13.89 18.87
N LEU A 189 -28.72 -13.97 18.47
CA LEU A 189 -27.74 -14.88 19.07
C LEU A 189 -27.09 -14.31 20.35
N THR A 190 -27.04 -12.99 20.50
CA THR A 190 -26.43 -12.32 21.66
C THR A 190 -27.44 -11.83 22.69
N ALA A 191 -28.73 -11.82 22.36
CA ALA A 191 -29.80 -11.48 23.28
C ALA A 191 -29.82 -12.39 24.54
N PRO A 192 -30.11 -11.85 25.74
CA PRO A 192 -30.14 -12.65 26.96
C PRO A 192 -31.22 -13.74 26.87
N LEU A 193 -30.82 -14.99 27.11
CA LEU A 193 -31.68 -16.19 27.03
C LEU A 193 -32.96 -16.10 27.87
N ALA A 194 -32.96 -15.30 28.94
CA ALA A 194 -34.12 -15.07 29.78
C ALA A 194 -35.22 -14.32 29.02
N PHE A 195 -34.86 -13.30 28.24
CA PHE A 195 -35.83 -12.53 27.45
C PHE A 195 -36.39 -13.35 26.32
N GLU A 196 -35.58 -14.11 25.60
CA GLU A 196 -36.10 -14.93 24.51
C GLU A 196 -36.89 -16.16 24.96
N ALA A 197 -36.49 -16.81 26.07
CA ALA A 197 -37.29 -17.88 26.66
C ALA A 197 -38.64 -17.35 27.19
N PHE A 198 -38.65 -16.12 27.71
CA PHE A 198 -39.85 -15.41 28.13
C PHE A 198 -40.71 -14.99 26.93
N ASP A 199 -40.10 -14.45 25.88
CA ASP A 199 -40.74 -14.05 24.63
C ASP A 199 -41.30 -15.27 23.90
N ARG A 200 -40.61 -16.41 23.88
CA ARG A 200 -41.17 -17.69 23.39
C ARG A 200 -42.32 -18.18 24.26
N LEU A 201 -42.24 -18.02 25.58
CA LEU A 201 -43.34 -18.33 26.50
C LEU A 201 -44.58 -17.46 26.25
N LEU A 202 -44.37 -16.21 25.82
CA LEU A 202 -45.39 -15.25 25.43
C LEU A 202 -45.89 -15.47 23.98
N ALA A 203 -45.03 -15.89 23.05
CA ALA A 203 -45.31 -15.94 21.61
C ALA A 203 -45.64 -17.33 21.06
N ASP A 204 -45.24 -18.45 21.70
CA ASP A 204 -45.61 -19.81 21.27
C ASP A 204 -47.11 -20.06 21.52
N GLY A 205 -47.95 -19.63 20.58
CA GLY A 205 -49.12 -20.38 20.14
C GLY A 205 -48.63 -21.41 19.12
N ASP A 206 -48.66 -22.68 19.47
CA ASP A 206 -48.13 -23.81 18.70
C ASP A 206 -48.69 -23.84 17.27
N SER A 207 -47.99 -23.26 16.30
CA SER A 207 -48.49 -23.10 14.93
C SER A 207 -48.39 -24.40 14.11
N ARG A 208 -47.83 -25.47 14.70
CA ARG A 208 -47.67 -26.80 14.08
C ARG A 208 -48.82 -27.77 14.40
N SER A 209 -49.60 -27.48 15.43
CA SER A 209 -50.94 -28.05 15.59
C SER A 209 -51.93 -27.01 15.08
N GLY A 210 -52.93 -27.35 14.28
CA GLY A 210 -53.98 -26.43 13.80
C GLY A 210 -54.89 -25.85 14.90
N ASP A 211 -54.36 -25.65 16.10
CA ASP A 211 -55.03 -25.20 17.30
C ASP A 211 -54.55 -23.77 17.60
N SER A 212 -55.33 -22.78 17.15
CA SER A 212 -55.06 -21.35 17.34
C SER A 212 -55.23 -20.94 18.80
N ARG A 213 -54.25 -21.27 19.64
CA ARG A 213 -54.20 -20.78 21.03
C ARG A 213 -53.65 -19.35 21.06
N PRO A 214 -54.26 -18.43 21.81
CA PRO A 214 -53.76 -17.06 21.93
C PRO A 214 -52.36 -17.05 22.57
N GLY A 215 -51.52 -16.10 22.14
CA GLY A 215 -50.19 -15.87 22.72
C GLY A 215 -50.28 -15.76 24.25
N GLY A 216 -49.35 -16.43 24.94
CA GLY A 216 -49.28 -16.48 26.41
C GLY A 216 -49.95 -17.69 27.06
N ALA A 217 -50.63 -18.57 26.31
CA ALA A 217 -51.27 -19.78 26.86
C ALA A 217 -50.27 -20.72 27.56
N ARG A 218 -49.04 -20.86 27.03
CA ARG A 218 -47.97 -21.65 27.65
C ARG A 218 -47.48 -21.01 28.97
N LEU A 219 -47.42 -19.67 29.05
CA LEU A 219 -47.07 -18.95 30.27
C LEU A 219 -48.14 -19.13 31.34
N THR A 220 -49.41 -18.92 30.97
CA THR A 220 -50.53 -19.13 31.87
C THR A 220 -50.55 -20.57 32.36
N GLN A 221 -50.40 -21.56 31.47
CA GLN A 221 -50.33 -22.97 31.85
C GLN A 221 -49.15 -23.26 32.80
N ALA A 222 -47.96 -22.72 32.52
CA ALA A 222 -46.80 -22.88 33.38
C ALA A 222 -47.03 -22.28 34.78
N LEU A 223 -47.65 -21.10 34.88
CA LEU A 223 -47.98 -20.43 36.14
C LEU A 223 -49.08 -21.17 36.91
N THR A 224 -50.15 -21.62 36.23
CA THR A 224 -51.24 -22.37 36.86
C THR A 224 -50.78 -23.72 37.38
N GLN A 225 -49.84 -24.37 36.69
CA GLN A 225 -49.30 -25.67 37.10
C GLN A 225 -48.17 -25.55 38.13
N ALA A 226 -47.49 -24.41 38.26
CA ALA A 226 -46.38 -24.23 39.20
C ALA A 226 -46.80 -24.41 40.66
N GLY A 227 -47.93 -23.83 41.07
CA GLY A 227 -48.44 -23.93 42.45
C GLY A 227 -48.75 -25.38 42.88
N PRO A 228 -49.55 -26.14 42.11
CA PRO A 228 -49.82 -27.55 42.36
C PRO A 228 -48.55 -28.41 42.35
N GLN A 229 -47.61 -28.16 41.43
CA GLN A 229 -46.36 -28.92 41.33
C GLN A 229 -45.43 -28.69 42.53
N LEU A 230 -45.31 -27.45 43.01
CA LEU A 230 -44.54 -27.12 44.21
C LEU A 230 -45.15 -27.74 45.47
N ARG A 231 -46.48 -27.70 45.61
CA ARG A 231 -47.21 -28.36 46.72
C ARG A 231 -47.09 -29.89 46.69
N ALA A 232 -47.02 -30.48 45.50
CA ALA A 232 -46.78 -31.91 45.32
C ALA A 232 -45.32 -32.32 45.54
N GLY A 233 -44.45 -31.44 46.06
CA GLY A 233 -43.03 -31.71 46.27
C GLY A 233 -42.22 -31.87 44.99
N ARG A 234 -42.84 -31.68 43.81
CA ARG A 234 -42.17 -31.76 42.51
C ARG A 234 -41.41 -30.47 42.27
N ARG A 235 -40.23 -30.36 42.88
CA ARG A 235 -39.24 -29.39 42.40
C ARG A 235 -38.87 -29.83 40.99
N ARG A 236 -39.06 -28.97 39.99
CA ARG A 236 -38.31 -29.12 38.73
C ARG A 236 -36.84 -28.92 39.09
N THR A 237 -36.18 -29.98 39.57
CA THR A 237 -34.84 -30.26 39.07
C THR A 237 -35.09 -30.53 37.60
N GLY A 238 -35.16 -29.47 36.79
CA GLY A 238 -35.22 -29.64 35.36
C GLY A 238 -34.11 -30.63 35.08
N ILE A 239 -34.45 -31.79 34.52
CA ILE A 239 -33.45 -32.64 33.90
C ILE A 239 -32.75 -31.63 33.00
N ARG A 240 -31.54 -31.21 33.38
CA ARG A 240 -30.67 -30.47 32.49
C ARG A 240 -30.45 -31.53 31.44
N ALA A 241 -31.30 -31.52 30.40
CA ALA A 241 -31.11 -32.33 29.22
C ALA A 241 -29.64 -32.10 28.92
N ARG A 242 -28.84 -33.16 29.08
CA ARG A 242 -27.40 -33.07 29.06
C ARG A 242 -27.12 -32.53 27.67
N ARG A 243 -26.90 -31.21 27.57
CA ARG A 243 -26.78 -30.54 26.29
C ARG A 243 -25.56 -31.19 25.70
N THR A 244 -25.77 -32.03 24.70
CA THR A 244 -24.67 -32.53 23.88
C THR A 244 -24.04 -31.28 23.33
N ILE A 245 -22.90 -30.90 23.88
CA ILE A 245 -22.09 -29.81 23.36
C ILE A 245 -21.72 -30.31 21.98
N GLY A 246 -22.41 -29.83 20.94
CA GLY A 246 -21.98 -30.06 19.57
C GLY A 246 -20.55 -29.56 19.45
N ASP A 247 -19.74 -30.23 18.63
CA ASP A 247 -18.40 -29.74 18.37
C ASP A 247 -18.51 -28.30 17.81
N VAL A 248 -17.99 -27.32 18.56
CA VAL A 248 -18.07 -25.91 18.19
C VAL A 248 -17.38 -25.69 16.85
N ARG A 249 -16.34 -26.47 16.53
CA ARG A 249 -15.68 -26.40 15.22
C ARG A 249 -16.59 -26.87 14.09
N ALA A 250 -17.38 -27.91 14.33
CA ALA A 250 -18.38 -28.34 13.34
C ALA A 250 -19.41 -27.25 13.09
N VAL A 251 -19.85 -26.52 14.12
CA VAL A 251 -20.76 -25.37 13.98
C VAL A 251 -20.11 -24.22 13.20
N LEU A 252 -18.85 -23.88 13.50
CA LEU A 252 -18.11 -22.85 12.75
C LEU A 252 -17.92 -23.20 11.27
N ALA A 253 -17.84 -24.50 10.94
CA ALA A 253 -17.72 -24.97 9.57
C ALA A 253 -19.03 -24.91 8.78
N HIS A 254 -20.19 -24.66 9.41
CA HIS A 254 -21.46 -24.56 8.68
C HIS A 254 -21.51 -23.29 7.81
N PRO A 255 -21.97 -23.40 6.55
CA PRO A 255 -22.11 -22.24 5.67
C PRO A 255 -23.11 -21.24 6.26
N GLY A 256 -22.78 -19.95 6.20
CA GLY A 256 -23.61 -18.86 6.74
C GLY A 256 -23.36 -18.52 8.22
N VAL A 257 -22.85 -19.45 9.03
CA VAL A 257 -22.56 -19.18 10.46
C VAL A 257 -21.49 -18.10 10.62
N ALA A 258 -20.45 -18.11 9.78
CA ALA A 258 -19.40 -17.10 9.80
C ALA A 258 -19.96 -15.66 9.71
N GLY A 259 -20.88 -15.41 8.77
CA GLY A 259 -21.51 -14.09 8.60
C GLY A 259 -22.40 -13.67 9.78
N LEU A 260 -23.06 -14.64 10.43
CA LEU A 260 -23.86 -14.36 11.63
C LEU A 260 -22.99 -14.02 12.84
N LEU A 261 -21.84 -14.69 12.98
CA LEU A 261 -20.89 -14.42 14.05
C LEU A 261 -20.25 -13.04 13.91
N THR A 262 -19.94 -12.60 12.69
CA THR A 262 -19.48 -11.22 12.46
C THR A 262 -20.57 -10.19 12.73
N GLN A 263 -21.84 -10.54 12.55
CA GLN A 263 -22.98 -9.69 12.90
C GLN A 263 -23.35 -9.71 14.39
N ALA A 264 -22.73 -10.56 15.21
CA ALA A 264 -22.97 -10.59 16.65
C ALA A 264 -22.51 -9.29 17.35
N ALA A 265 -21.47 -8.65 16.79
CA ALA A 265 -20.95 -7.35 17.20
C ALA A 265 -20.45 -6.59 15.95
N PRO A 266 -21.37 -6.03 15.13
CA PRO A 266 -21.03 -5.54 13.80
C PRO A 266 -20.12 -4.30 13.85
N GLU A 267 -20.33 -3.40 14.83
CA GLU A 267 -19.50 -2.20 15.00
C GLU A 267 -18.08 -2.55 15.42
N ASP A 268 -17.92 -3.43 16.41
CA ASP A 268 -16.62 -3.88 16.88
C ASP A 268 -15.88 -4.68 15.81
N PHE A 269 -16.58 -5.57 15.11
CA PHE A 269 -16.00 -6.32 14.00
C PHE A 269 -15.52 -5.38 12.89
N ALA A 270 -16.29 -4.35 12.53
CA ALA A 270 -15.89 -3.36 11.55
C ALA A 270 -14.62 -2.60 11.97
N LYS A 271 -14.52 -2.18 13.25
CA LYS A 271 -13.31 -1.54 13.81
C LYS A 271 -12.09 -2.46 13.72
N VAL A 272 -12.25 -3.73 14.09
CA VAL A 272 -11.18 -4.74 14.00
C VAL A 272 -10.74 -4.91 12.56
N THR A 273 -11.65 -5.09 11.61
CA THR A 273 -11.30 -5.29 10.20
C THR A 273 -10.65 -4.04 9.59
N ALA A 274 -11.15 -2.84 9.90
CA ALA A 274 -10.58 -1.59 9.41
C ALA A 274 -9.14 -1.39 9.90
N TRP A 275 -8.88 -1.69 11.18
CA TRP A 275 -7.54 -1.63 11.76
C TRP A 275 -6.59 -2.65 11.13
N LEU A 276 -7.04 -3.90 10.94
CA LEU A 276 -6.23 -4.93 10.28
C LEU A 276 -5.97 -4.59 8.81
N ASP A 277 -6.92 -3.93 8.14
CA ASP A 277 -6.73 -3.46 6.76
C ASP A 277 -5.74 -2.29 6.69
N ALA A 278 -5.73 -1.40 7.68
CA ALA A 278 -4.68 -0.39 7.83
C ALA A 278 -3.30 -1.06 8.02
N LEU A 279 -3.21 -2.11 8.83
CA LEU A 279 -1.98 -2.90 8.98
C LEU A 279 -1.56 -3.57 7.66
N ARG A 280 -2.50 -4.13 6.88
CA ARG A 280 -2.22 -4.73 5.55
C ARG A 280 -1.70 -3.72 4.54
N ARG A 281 -2.15 -2.46 4.63
CA ARG A 281 -1.62 -1.31 3.87
C ARG A 281 -0.39 -0.67 4.51
N LEU A 282 0.17 -1.32 5.54
CA LEU A 282 1.35 -0.90 6.30
C LEU A 282 1.19 0.45 7.02
N GLU A 283 -0.04 0.97 7.18
CA GLU A 283 -0.32 2.33 7.68
C GLU A 283 0.16 2.55 9.10
N LEU A 284 0.22 1.47 9.86
CA LEU A 284 0.60 1.46 11.27
C LEU A 284 2.11 1.30 11.50
N LEU A 285 2.91 1.18 10.42
CA LEU A 285 4.34 0.94 10.50
C LEU A 285 5.16 2.23 10.34
N SER A 286 6.20 2.35 11.16
CA SER A 286 7.24 3.37 10.97
C SER A 286 8.21 2.98 9.85
N LEU A 287 8.94 3.96 9.34
CA LEU A 287 9.96 3.76 8.29
C LEU A 287 11.00 2.68 8.67
N SER A 288 11.40 2.59 9.94
CA SER A 288 12.37 1.59 10.41
C SER A 288 11.90 0.13 10.27
N HIS A 289 10.59 -0.11 10.22
CA HIS A 289 10.04 -1.43 9.93
C HIS A 289 10.06 -1.73 8.41
N LEU A 290 9.92 -0.69 7.58
CA LEU A 290 9.87 -0.79 6.13
C LEU A 290 11.27 -0.90 5.50
N VAL A 291 12.20 -0.11 6.03
CA VAL A 291 13.59 0.00 5.61
C VAL A 291 14.48 -0.24 6.84
N PRO A 292 14.85 -1.50 7.12
CA PRO A 292 15.56 -1.85 8.35
C PRO A 292 16.96 -1.25 8.46
N ASP A 293 17.63 -1.02 7.33
CA ASP A 293 18.94 -0.38 7.25
C ASP A 293 18.84 0.85 6.33
N PRO A 294 19.14 2.07 6.83
CA PRO A 294 19.00 3.30 6.05
C PRO A 294 19.87 3.31 4.79
N ARG A 295 20.94 2.50 4.71
CA ARG A 295 21.77 2.37 3.51
C ARG A 295 21.04 1.73 2.33
N ALA A 296 19.89 1.09 2.56
CA ALA A 296 19.03 0.58 1.49
C ALA A 296 18.22 1.68 0.79
N LEU A 297 18.08 2.87 1.39
CA LEU A 297 17.36 4.02 0.84
C LEU A 297 18.17 5.32 1.08
N PRO A 298 19.34 5.48 0.44
CA PRO A 298 20.15 6.69 0.56
C PRO A 298 19.43 7.93 0.00
N ALA A 299 19.93 9.12 0.33
CA ALA A 299 19.44 10.37 -0.25
C ALA A 299 19.60 10.39 -1.78
N GLU A 300 18.71 11.11 -2.46
CA GLU A 300 18.59 11.16 -3.92
C GLU A 300 18.55 9.77 -4.55
N SER A 301 17.66 8.91 -4.03
CA SER A 301 17.45 7.57 -4.60
C SER A 301 15.98 7.16 -4.68
N ILE A 302 15.70 6.27 -5.62
CA ILE A 302 14.42 5.59 -5.79
C ILE A 302 14.62 4.08 -5.67
N ARG A 303 13.71 3.40 -4.97
CA ARG A 303 13.76 1.96 -4.70
C ARG A 303 12.43 1.29 -5.02
N PHE A 304 12.48 0.25 -5.83
CA PHE A 304 11.39 -0.66 -6.14
C PHE A 304 11.48 -1.89 -5.22
N ALA A 305 10.36 -2.32 -4.68
CA ALA A 305 10.27 -3.46 -3.80
C ALA A 305 8.99 -4.27 -4.03
N TYR A 306 9.04 -5.56 -3.73
CA TYR A 306 7.89 -6.44 -3.64
C TYR A 306 7.38 -6.47 -2.20
N LEU A 307 6.08 -6.56 -2.02
CA LEU A 307 5.52 -6.81 -0.70
C LEU A 307 5.54 -8.31 -0.39
N ASP A 308 5.97 -8.68 0.81
CA ASP A 308 5.91 -10.05 1.31
C ASP A 308 4.54 -10.33 1.96
N PRO A 309 3.65 -11.11 1.31
CA PRO A 309 2.34 -11.42 1.87
C PRO A 309 2.41 -12.31 3.11
N ALA A 310 3.46 -13.13 3.26
CA ALA A 310 3.65 -13.95 4.44
C ALA A 310 4.07 -13.09 5.65
N TRP A 311 4.82 -12.01 5.42
CA TRP A 311 5.16 -11.04 6.46
C TRP A 311 3.90 -10.35 6.97
N VAL A 312 3.06 -9.86 6.06
CA VAL A 312 1.79 -9.21 6.40
C VAL A 312 0.87 -10.17 7.14
N ARG A 313 0.77 -11.42 6.68
CA ARG A 313 0.00 -12.47 7.37
C ARG A 313 0.51 -12.69 8.79
N ALA A 314 1.82 -12.83 8.97
CA ALA A 314 2.42 -13.03 10.30
C ALA A 314 2.13 -11.84 11.23
N ALA A 315 2.18 -10.60 10.72
CA ALA A 315 1.80 -9.42 11.47
C ALA A 315 0.31 -9.41 11.87
N VAL A 316 -0.59 -9.81 10.96
CA VAL A 316 -2.03 -9.95 11.26
C VAL A 316 -2.28 -11.03 12.33
N ASP A 317 -1.64 -12.20 12.21
CA ASP A 317 -1.71 -13.28 13.21
C ASP A 317 -1.20 -12.77 14.57
N GLY A 318 -0.11 -12.00 14.57
CA GLY A 318 0.43 -11.33 15.74
C GLY A 318 -0.57 -10.37 16.40
N ALA A 319 -1.21 -9.50 15.63
CA ALA A 319 -2.23 -8.58 16.14
C ALA A 319 -3.41 -9.33 16.76
N LEU A 320 -3.85 -10.41 16.11
CA LEU A 320 -4.93 -11.27 16.57
C LEU A 320 -4.51 -12.20 17.73
N SER A 321 -3.23 -12.33 18.07
CA SER A 321 -2.80 -13.11 19.23
C SER A 321 -3.13 -12.45 20.59
N VAL A 322 -3.37 -11.13 20.59
CA VAL A 322 -3.65 -10.36 21.82
C VAL A 322 -4.96 -10.83 22.46
N GLY A 323 -4.92 -11.21 23.75
CA GLY A 323 -6.13 -11.53 24.53
C GLY A 323 -6.82 -12.85 24.12
N VAL A 324 -6.10 -13.77 23.50
CA VAL A 324 -6.59 -15.14 23.23
C VAL A 324 -6.58 -15.94 24.53
N GLY A 325 -7.76 -16.32 25.02
CA GLY A 325 -7.89 -17.14 26.24
C GLY A 325 -8.27 -18.60 26.00
N HIS A 326 -8.86 -18.91 24.84
CA HIS A 326 -9.34 -20.25 24.50
C HIS A 326 -9.10 -20.58 23.03
N ALA A 327 -9.01 -21.87 22.70
CA ALA A 327 -8.89 -22.34 21.30
C ALA A 327 -10.01 -21.80 20.39
N LEU A 328 -11.22 -21.63 20.93
CA LEU A 328 -12.36 -21.04 20.21
C LEU A 328 -12.11 -19.58 19.82
N ASP A 329 -11.44 -18.80 20.66
CA ASP A 329 -11.14 -17.39 20.35
C ASP A 329 -10.19 -17.30 19.15
N ALA A 330 -9.24 -18.22 19.12
CA ALA A 330 -8.27 -18.33 18.06
C ALA A 330 -8.91 -18.84 16.75
N ASP A 331 -9.93 -19.71 16.83
CA ASP A 331 -10.71 -20.15 15.67
C ASP A 331 -11.62 -19.02 15.14
N LEU A 332 -12.18 -18.18 16.02
CA LEU A 332 -12.97 -17.01 15.65
C LEU A 332 -12.14 -15.91 14.97
N ASN A 333 -10.84 -15.82 15.25
CA ASN A 333 -9.93 -14.88 14.58
C ASN A 333 -9.91 -15.09 13.06
N ALA A 334 -10.14 -16.31 12.58
CA ALA A 334 -10.20 -16.60 11.14
C ALA A 334 -11.24 -15.73 10.43
N LEU A 335 -12.33 -15.34 11.11
CA LEU A 335 -13.37 -14.45 10.57
C LEU A 335 -12.83 -13.05 10.21
N ALA A 336 -11.80 -12.57 10.91
CA ALA A 336 -11.19 -11.26 10.67
C ALA A 336 -9.95 -11.33 9.72
N THR A 337 -9.52 -12.52 9.33
CA THR A 337 -8.32 -12.70 8.48
C THR A 337 -8.58 -12.43 6.99
N GLY A 338 -9.81 -12.64 6.51
CA GLY A 338 -10.22 -12.47 5.10
C GLY A 338 -10.46 -11.03 4.63
N GLY A 339 -9.67 -10.07 5.13
CA GLY A 339 -9.84 -8.63 4.91
C GLY A 339 -9.37 -8.11 3.54
N GLY A 340 -9.16 -6.79 3.48
CA GLY A 340 -8.89 -6.03 2.27
C GLY A 340 -7.62 -6.42 1.49
N PRO A 341 -7.49 -5.94 0.23
CA PRO A 341 -6.40 -6.32 -0.65
C PRO A 341 -5.04 -5.93 -0.08
N VAL A 342 -4.12 -6.88 -0.11
CA VAL A 342 -2.72 -6.68 0.26
C VAL A 342 -1.98 -6.13 -0.96
N PRO A 343 -1.25 -5.00 -0.85
CA PRO A 343 -0.45 -4.48 -1.96
C PRO A 343 0.56 -5.52 -2.47
N LYS A 344 1.00 -5.43 -3.73
CA LYS A 344 1.97 -6.39 -4.30
C LYS A 344 3.35 -5.81 -4.49
N CYS A 345 3.47 -4.50 -4.69
CA CYS A 345 4.76 -3.83 -4.78
C CYS A 345 4.72 -2.42 -4.18
N ALA A 346 5.92 -1.86 -3.98
CA ALA A 346 6.13 -0.54 -3.45
C ALA A 346 7.18 0.22 -4.26
N VAL A 347 7.05 1.54 -4.28
CA VAL A 347 8.08 2.48 -4.73
C VAL A 347 8.40 3.41 -3.57
N LEU A 348 9.67 3.51 -3.20
CA LEU A 348 10.17 4.47 -2.22
C LEU A 348 11.04 5.49 -2.92
N ILE A 349 10.80 6.77 -2.67
CA ILE A 349 11.60 7.88 -3.17
C ILE A 349 12.16 8.59 -1.95
N ASN A 350 13.47 8.80 -1.90
CA ASN A 350 14.13 9.63 -0.91
C ASN A 350 14.90 10.72 -1.64
N SER A 351 14.29 11.91 -1.75
CA SER A 351 14.84 13.00 -2.58
C SER A 351 14.26 14.35 -2.19
N SER A 352 15.07 15.39 -2.36
CA SER A 352 14.66 16.79 -2.31
C SER A 352 13.58 17.14 -3.35
N LEU A 353 13.38 16.31 -4.39
CA LEU A 353 12.27 16.40 -5.34
C LEU A 353 10.91 16.35 -4.63
N VAL A 354 10.77 15.53 -3.59
CA VAL A 354 9.51 15.32 -2.87
C VAL A 354 8.97 16.62 -2.24
N PRO A 355 9.75 17.36 -1.40
CA PRO A 355 9.28 18.62 -0.82
C PRO A 355 9.28 19.79 -1.82
N ASN A 356 10.17 19.79 -2.81
CA ASN A 356 10.30 20.91 -3.76
C ASN A 356 9.24 20.87 -4.88
N TRP A 357 8.80 19.67 -5.30
CA TRP A 357 7.69 19.46 -6.24
C TRP A 357 6.57 18.61 -5.61
N PRO A 358 5.82 19.13 -4.62
CA PRO A 358 4.79 18.35 -3.93
C PRO A 358 3.63 17.90 -4.84
N LYS A 359 3.51 18.50 -6.02
CA LYS A 359 2.51 18.14 -7.05
C LYS A 359 3.11 17.31 -8.20
N THR A 360 4.29 16.70 -8.02
CA THR A 360 4.84 15.75 -9.00
C THR A 360 3.78 14.72 -9.39
N ILE A 361 3.61 14.57 -10.70
CA ILE A 361 2.70 13.59 -11.27
C ILE A 361 3.42 12.25 -11.20
N VAL A 362 2.75 11.28 -10.59
CA VAL A 362 3.22 9.91 -10.47
C VAL A 362 2.27 9.05 -11.28
N ALA A 363 2.80 8.34 -12.27
CA ALA A 363 2.03 7.38 -13.05
C ALA A 363 2.69 6.01 -13.01
N ALA A 364 1.89 4.97 -12.80
CA ALA A 364 2.38 3.60 -12.82
C ALA A 364 1.52 2.74 -13.73
N TYR A 365 2.15 1.78 -14.40
CA TYR A 365 1.52 0.98 -15.44
C TYR A 365 1.81 -0.50 -15.27
N LYS A 366 0.83 -1.32 -15.61
CA LYS A 366 0.98 -2.75 -15.87
C LYS A 366 0.55 -3.02 -17.31
N GLY A 367 1.50 -3.38 -18.17
CA GLY A 367 1.35 -3.27 -19.62
C GLY A 367 0.93 -1.86 -20.02
N THR A 368 -0.29 -1.71 -20.56
CA THR A 368 -0.87 -0.43 -20.97
C THR A 368 -1.87 0.15 -19.96
N THR A 369 -2.18 -0.57 -18.89
CA THR A 369 -3.19 -0.19 -17.90
C THR A 369 -2.56 0.65 -16.80
N VAL A 370 -3.16 1.81 -16.51
CA VAL A 370 -2.78 2.65 -15.37
C VAL A 370 -3.17 1.95 -14.07
N VAL A 371 -2.24 1.93 -13.11
CA VAL A 371 -2.44 1.33 -11.79
C VAL A 371 -2.29 2.42 -10.74
N GLU A 372 -3.38 2.72 -10.03
CA GLU A 372 -3.37 3.70 -8.94
C GLU A 372 -2.77 3.10 -7.66
N PRO A 373 -2.04 3.90 -6.85
CA PRO A 373 -1.54 3.44 -5.57
C PRO A 373 -2.69 3.25 -4.58
N VAL A 374 -2.65 2.15 -3.82
CA VAL A 374 -3.53 1.92 -2.66
C VAL A 374 -3.15 2.82 -1.48
N ARG A 375 -1.88 3.23 -1.42
CA ARG A 375 -1.36 4.14 -0.40
C ARG A 375 -0.27 5.03 -0.95
N ASP A 376 -0.34 6.29 -0.57
CA ASP A 376 0.68 7.31 -0.77
C ASP A 376 0.96 7.98 0.57
N ALA A 377 2.19 7.87 1.06
CA ALA A 377 2.57 8.33 2.39
C ALA A 377 3.93 9.02 2.39
N LEU A 378 4.04 10.11 3.17
CA LEU A 378 5.29 10.81 3.41
C LEU A 378 5.86 10.42 4.77
N PHE A 379 7.16 10.14 4.81
CA PHE A 379 7.94 9.91 6.02
C PHE A 379 8.97 11.04 6.15
N GLY A 380 8.77 11.94 7.10
CA GLY A 380 9.57 13.17 7.17
C GLY A 380 9.23 14.11 6.00
N LEU A 381 10.24 14.75 5.41
CA LEU A 381 10.07 15.72 4.33
C LEU A 381 10.42 15.15 2.95
N GLU A 382 11.37 14.23 2.88
CA GLU A 382 12.01 13.79 1.62
C GLU A 382 11.61 12.38 1.19
N ILE A 383 11.04 11.57 2.09
CA ILE A 383 10.74 10.17 1.81
C ILE A 383 9.27 10.01 1.48
N ARG A 384 8.96 9.53 0.28
CA ARG A 384 7.61 9.15 -0.16
C ARG A 384 7.52 7.65 -0.41
N LEU A 385 6.46 7.02 0.08
CA LEU A 385 6.11 5.62 -0.13
C LEU A 385 4.83 5.54 -0.96
N LEU A 386 4.89 4.78 -2.04
CA LEU A 386 3.75 4.44 -2.88
C LEU A 386 3.56 2.92 -2.87
N LEU A 387 2.37 2.44 -2.49
CA LEU A 387 2.02 1.02 -2.50
C LEU A 387 1.00 0.73 -3.59
N TYR A 388 1.25 -0.27 -4.42
CA TYR A 388 0.39 -0.63 -5.55
C TYR A 388 -0.29 -1.99 -5.34
N PRO A 389 -1.54 -2.16 -5.80
CA PRO A 389 -2.29 -3.41 -5.66
C PRO A 389 -1.77 -4.52 -6.59
N GLU A 390 -0.99 -4.14 -7.61
CA GLU A 390 -0.38 -5.03 -8.59
C GLU A 390 1.09 -4.70 -8.76
N VAL A 391 1.88 -5.69 -9.22
CA VAL A 391 3.28 -5.42 -9.59
C VAL A 391 3.27 -4.59 -10.88
N ILE A 392 3.88 -3.41 -10.82
CA ILE A 392 3.94 -2.44 -11.94
C ILE A 392 5.14 -2.76 -12.85
N ASP A 393 4.96 -2.58 -14.16
CA ASP A 393 5.99 -2.80 -15.19
C ASP A 393 6.75 -1.51 -15.53
N ARG A 394 6.08 -0.36 -15.39
CA ARG A 394 6.64 0.97 -15.67
C ARG A 394 6.16 1.98 -14.63
N PHE A 395 7.05 2.87 -14.22
CA PHE A 395 6.80 3.95 -13.29
C PHE A 395 7.34 5.26 -13.85
N GLU A 396 6.57 6.33 -13.78
CA GLU A 396 6.90 7.63 -14.37
C GLU A 396 6.71 8.73 -13.33
N LEU A 397 7.72 9.60 -13.23
CA LEU A 397 7.68 10.86 -12.50
C LEU A 397 7.67 11.98 -13.51
N ALA A 398 6.69 12.88 -13.42
CA ALA A 398 6.60 14.03 -14.30
C ALA A 398 6.40 15.33 -13.52
N GLU A 399 7.00 16.39 -14.02
CA GLU A 399 6.82 17.73 -13.50
C GLU A 399 5.33 18.14 -13.67
N PRO A 400 4.70 18.77 -12.65
CA PRO A 400 3.35 19.28 -12.80
C PRO A 400 3.31 20.38 -13.87
N PRO A 401 2.41 20.31 -14.86
CA PRO A 401 2.31 21.34 -15.88
C PRO A 401 1.86 22.67 -15.25
N ARG A 402 2.70 23.70 -15.33
CA ARG A 402 2.36 25.06 -14.88
C ARG A 402 2.36 26.02 -16.07
N GLY A 403 1.38 25.83 -16.96
CA GLY A 403 1.19 26.66 -18.15
C GLY A 403 2.14 26.33 -19.30
N LEU A 404 2.03 27.09 -20.39
CA LEU A 404 2.93 26.99 -21.54
C LEU A 404 4.21 27.77 -21.24
N CYS A 405 5.28 27.07 -20.93
CA CYS A 405 6.60 27.64 -20.79
C CYS A 405 7.28 27.68 -22.17
N PHE A 406 7.84 28.83 -22.53
CA PHE A 406 8.69 28.99 -23.71
C PHE A 406 10.13 29.13 -23.23
N GLY A 407 11.05 28.30 -23.70
CA GLY A 407 12.42 28.38 -23.22
C GLY A 407 13.32 27.25 -23.65
N ILE A 408 14.57 27.35 -23.20
CA ILE A 408 15.61 26.34 -23.31
C ILE A 408 15.61 25.59 -21.99
N GLY A 409 15.66 24.25 -22.01
CA GLY A 409 15.74 23.47 -20.77
C GLY A 409 17.08 23.68 -20.06
N ASP A 410 17.16 23.28 -18.80
CA ASP A 410 18.36 23.48 -17.95
C ASP A 410 19.62 22.79 -18.52
N VAL A 411 19.42 21.76 -19.34
CA VAL A 411 20.48 21.02 -20.07
C VAL A 411 21.07 21.82 -21.25
N GLY A 412 20.57 23.02 -21.52
CA GLY A 412 21.06 23.88 -22.60
C GLY A 412 20.65 23.43 -24.01
N THR A 413 19.63 22.59 -24.09
CA THR A 413 19.02 22.09 -25.33
C THR A 413 17.49 22.25 -25.30
N ILE A 414 16.87 22.03 -26.46
CA ILE A 414 15.43 21.88 -26.64
C ILE A 414 15.18 20.55 -27.36
N GLU A 415 14.10 19.88 -26.99
CA GLU A 415 13.60 18.71 -27.70
C GLU A 415 12.84 19.18 -28.96
N LEU A 416 13.40 18.89 -30.14
CA LEU A 416 12.76 19.18 -31.41
C LEU A 416 11.49 18.35 -31.59
N ARG A 417 10.50 18.91 -32.29
CA ARG A 417 9.20 18.29 -32.53
C ARG A 417 8.85 18.25 -34.01
N GLU A 418 8.18 17.20 -34.46
CA GLU A 418 7.71 17.08 -35.83
C GLU A 418 6.80 18.27 -36.20
N ILE A 419 7.13 18.97 -37.29
CA ILE A 419 6.43 20.17 -37.76
C ILE A 419 5.51 19.92 -38.96
N THR A 420 5.52 18.70 -39.50
CA THR A 420 4.78 18.25 -40.69
C THR A 420 4.36 16.78 -40.52
N GLY A 421 3.35 16.33 -41.28
CA GLY A 421 2.83 14.96 -41.24
C GLY A 421 1.71 14.74 -40.22
N ASP A 422 1.42 13.47 -39.93
CA ASP A 422 0.29 13.07 -39.04
C ASP A 422 0.65 13.09 -37.55
N ARG A 423 1.94 13.32 -37.24
CA ARG A 423 2.50 13.25 -35.87
C ARG A 423 3.05 14.60 -35.40
N ILE A 424 2.43 15.70 -35.82
CA ILE A 424 2.85 17.05 -35.41
C ILE A 424 2.95 17.13 -33.88
N GLY A 425 4.11 17.57 -33.38
CA GLY A 425 4.40 17.68 -31.96
C GLY A 425 5.13 16.48 -31.34
N HIS A 426 5.31 15.36 -32.06
CA HIS A 426 6.11 14.24 -31.56
C HIS A 426 7.60 14.59 -31.49
N PRO A 427 8.33 14.10 -30.46
CA PRO A 427 9.74 14.40 -30.27
C PRO A 427 10.62 13.79 -31.37
N MET A 428 11.62 14.55 -31.83
CA MET A 428 12.56 14.23 -32.91
C MET A 428 14.03 14.14 -32.42
N GLY A 429 14.32 14.59 -31.20
CA GLY A 429 15.65 14.60 -30.61
C GLY A 429 16.11 16.00 -30.15
N GLU A 430 17.28 16.07 -29.52
CA GLU A 430 17.81 17.29 -28.88
C GLU A 430 18.51 18.24 -29.85
N PHE A 431 18.32 19.54 -29.65
CA PHE A 431 18.99 20.63 -30.38
C PHE A 431 19.39 21.77 -29.43
N PRO A 432 20.54 22.44 -29.62
CA PRO A 432 21.58 22.18 -30.61
C PRO A 432 22.50 21.01 -30.22
N GLN A 433 23.18 20.45 -31.22
CA GLN A 433 24.32 19.56 -30.99
C GLN A 433 25.60 20.21 -31.57
N PRO A 434 26.67 20.39 -30.78
CA PRO A 434 26.76 20.17 -29.33
C PRO A 434 25.84 21.12 -28.53
N ALA A 435 25.52 20.73 -27.29
CA ALA A 435 24.61 21.46 -26.41
C ALA A 435 25.08 22.90 -26.13
N GLY A 436 24.12 23.82 -25.98
CA GLY A 436 24.38 25.22 -25.66
C GLY A 436 23.84 26.23 -26.68
N PHE A 437 22.99 27.13 -26.20
CA PHE A 437 22.41 28.22 -27.02
C PHE A 437 23.28 29.47 -27.12
N ALA A 438 24.45 29.51 -26.47
CA ALA A 438 25.34 30.66 -26.47
C ALA A 438 25.71 31.14 -27.88
N ARG A 439 25.87 30.21 -28.84
CA ARG A 439 26.14 30.54 -30.25
C ARG A 439 25.01 31.30 -30.94
N PHE A 440 23.79 31.17 -30.44
CA PHE A 440 22.60 31.85 -30.95
C PHE A 440 22.30 33.15 -30.22
N LEU A 441 23.21 33.66 -29.37
CA LEU A 441 23.05 34.96 -28.72
C LEU A 441 23.54 36.08 -29.64
N ARG A 442 22.91 37.25 -29.52
CA ARG A 442 23.36 38.45 -30.21
C ARG A 442 24.73 38.88 -29.67
N PRO A 443 25.61 39.42 -30.51
CA PRO A 443 26.87 39.99 -30.07
C PRO A 443 26.63 41.17 -29.11
N GLY A 444 27.49 41.32 -28.09
CA GLY A 444 27.42 42.43 -27.13
C GLY A 444 27.01 42.07 -25.69
N GLY A 445 26.93 40.78 -25.35
CA GLY A 445 26.83 40.32 -23.95
C GLY A 445 25.49 40.59 -23.26
N GLN A 446 24.40 40.73 -24.01
CA GLN A 446 23.08 41.05 -23.45
C GLN A 446 22.17 39.84 -23.23
N ASP A 447 22.69 38.61 -23.38
CA ASP A 447 21.91 37.35 -23.28
C ASP A 447 20.59 37.36 -24.10
N VAL A 448 20.61 38.07 -25.24
CA VAL A 448 19.45 38.17 -26.15
C VAL A 448 19.60 37.17 -27.29
N LEU A 449 18.58 36.33 -27.50
CA LEU A 449 18.55 35.40 -28.63
C LEU A 449 18.54 36.11 -30.00
N ASN A 450 19.43 35.68 -30.87
CA ASN A 450 19.48 36.00 -32.28
C ASN A 450 18.52 35.09 -33.06
N VAL A 451 17.23 35.45 -33.10
CA VAL A 451 16.22 34.62 -33.78
C VAL A 451 16.43 34.60 -35.30
N ALA A 452 16.57 35.76 -35.94
CA ALA A 452 16.64 35.88 -37.41
C ALA A 452 17.60 36.97 -37.90
N GLY A 453 18.54 37.43 -37.05
CA GLY A 453 19.52 38.45 -37.40
C GLY A 453 20.68 37.92 -38.25
N ALA A 454 21.70 38.75 -38.43
CA ALA A 454 22.93 38.36 -39.12
C ALA A 454 23.77 37.37 -38.27
N GLY A 455 24.60 36.56 -38.93
CA GLY A 455 25.45 35.55 -38.27
C GLY A 455 24.71 34.26 -37.92
N ASP A 456 25.05 33.67 -36.78
CA ASP A 456 24.47 32.40 -36.28
C ASP A 456 23.08 32.63 -35.68
N ALA A 457 22.09 32.80 -36.55
CA ALA A 457 20.70 32.93 -36.14
C ALA A 457 20.03 31.56 -35.87
N LEU A 458 19.13 31.53 -34.90
CA LEU A 458 18.43 30.33 -34.47
C LEU A 458 17.48 29.79 -35.56
N LEU A 459 16.75 30.67 -36.26
CA LEU A 459 15.69 30.26 -37.19
C LEU A 459 16.22 29.53 -38.44
N PRO A 460 17.34 29.95 -39.08
CA PRO A 460 18.00 29.16 -40.11
C PRO A 460 18.50 27.81 -39.60
N ALA A 461 19.07 27.75 -38.39
CA ALA A 461 19.59 26.51 -37.82
C ALA A 461 18.47 25.51 -37.52
N LEU A 462 17.34 25.95 -36.96
CA LEU A 462 16.15 25.11 -36.77
C LEU A 462 15.55 24.65 -38.10
N SER A 463 15.48 25.54 -39.10
CA SER A 463 14.98 25.17 -40.42
C SER A 463 15.85 24.08 -41.07
N SER A 464 17.17 24.18 -40.91
CA SER A 464 18.10 23.15 -41.35
C SER A 464 17.95 21.84 -40.56
N ALA A 465 17.70 21.90 -39.25
CA ALA A 465 17.47 20.70 -38.42
C ALA A 465 16.21 19.93 -38.83
N HIS A 466 15.20 20.62 -39.38
CA HIS A 466 14.01 19.99 -39.96
C HIS A 466 14.13 19.66 -41.45
N GLY A 467 15.34 19.76 -42.04
CA GLY A 467 15.58 19.44 -43.44
C GLY A 467 14.89 20.39 -44.44
N LEU A 468 14.47 21.58 -44.00
CA LEU A 468 13.90 22.59 -44.89
C LEU A 468 15.04 23.21 -45.71
N THR A 469 15.00 23.03 -47.03
CA THR A 469 16.00 23.52 -47.99
C THR A 469 15.41 24.58 -48.92
N GLY A 470 16.23 25.28 -49.70
CA GLY A 470 15.75 26.19 -50.75
C GLY A 470 15.06 27.47 -50.25
N GLY A 471 15.45 27.98 -49.08
CA GLY A 471 14.88 29.22 -48.53
C GLY A 471 13.56 29.04 -47.78
N GLN A 472 13.05 27.80 -47.68
CA GLN A 472 11.96 27.48 -46.76
C GLN A 472 12.43 27.67 -45.32
N ARG A 473 11.57 28.30 -44.52
CA ARG A 473 11.82 28.55 -43.10
C ARG A 473 10.65 28.04 -42.28
N ILE A 474 10.94 27.62 -41.06
CA ILE A 474 9.89 27.37 -40.09
C ILE A 474 9.03 28.63 -39.92
N SER A 475 7.72 28.45 -39.93
CA SER A 475 6.75 29.51 -39.64
C SER A 475 6.80 29.91 -38.16
N SER A 476 6.17 31.03 -37.80
CA SER A 476 6.05 31.45 -36.39
C SER A 476 5.36 30.43 -35.51
N ALA A 477 4.35 29.72 -36.03
CA ALA A 477 3.66 28.64 -35.31
C ALA A 477 4.56 27.42 -35.10
N GLN A 478 5.36 27.05 -36.10
CA GLN A 478 6.31 25.95 -36.00
C GLN A 478 7.48 26.31 -35.08
N PHE A 479 7.97 27.56 -35.13
CA PHE A 479 8.97 28.07 -34.18
C PHE A 479 8.45 28.03 -32.75
N ALA A 480 7.21 28.49 -32.53
CA ALA A 480 6.57 28.40 -31.22
C ALA A 480 6.53 26.95 -30.73
N LEU A 481 6.15 25.98 -31.59
CA LEU A 481 6.12 24.55 -31.25
C LEU A 481 7.49 24.00 -30.82
N GLN A 482 8.58 24.44 -31.47
CA GLN A 482 9.94 24.03 -31.08
C GLN A 482 10.36 24.63 -29.74
N MET A 483 9.94 25.86 -29.46
CA MET A 483 10.33 26.58 -28.25
C MET A 483 9.46 26.25 -27.01
N ILE A 484 8.48 25.35 -27.14
CA ILE A 484 7.72 24.86 -25.98
C ILE A 484 8.64 24.02 -25.09
N ASN A 485 8.78 24.43 -23.84
CA ASN A 485 9.38 23.60 -22.81
C ASN A 485 8.30 22.68 -22.24
N ALA A 486 8.38 21.39 -22.55
CA ALA A 486 7.45 20.40 -22.04
C ALA A 486 7.82 20.04 -20.59
N PRO A 487 6.84 19.70 -19.73
CA PRO A 487 7.13 19.21 -18.40
C PRO A 487 8.10 18.03 -18.48
N GLN A 488 9.20 18.11 -17.74
CA GLN A 488 10.21 17.06 -17.72
C GLN A 488 9.61 15.80 -17.10
N ALA A 489 9.98 14.62 -17.63
CA ALA A 489 9.52 13.34 -17.14
C ALA A 489 10.65 12.31 -17.12
N GLN A 490 10.68 11.48 -16.08
CA GLN A 490 11.61 10.37 -15.94
C GLN A 490 10.83 9.06 -15.84
N THR A 491 11.19 8.11 -16.71
CA THR A 491 10.59 6.78 -16.76
C THR A 491 11.54 5.75 -16.16
N PHE A 492 10.98 4.84 -15.37
CA PHE A 492 11.65 3.67 -14.82
C PHE A 492 10.91 2.43 -15.30
N SER A 493 11.64 1.49 -15.91
CA SER A 493 11.12 0.16 -16.20
C SER A 493 11.39 -0.76 -15.01
N ARG A 494 10.56 -1.79 -14.83
CA ARG A 494 10.74 -2.75 -13.73
C ARG A 494 12.18 -3.28 -13.72
N PRO A 495 12.91 -3.14 -12.60
CA PRO A 495 14.25 -3.70 -12.43
C PRO A 495 14.24 -5.20 -12.12
#